data_AF-A0A6F8PV03-F1
#
_entry.id   AF-A0A6F8PV03-F1
#
_cell.length_a   1.000
_cell.length_b   1.000
_cell.length_c   1.000
_cell.angle_alpha   90.00
_cell.angle_beta   90.00
_cell.angle_gamma   90.00
#
_symmetry.space_group_name_H-M   'P 1'
#
loop_
_entity.id
_entity.type
_entity.pdbx_description
1 polymer ?
#
loop_
_entity_poly.entity_id
_entity_poly.type
_entity_poly.pdbx_seq_one_letter_code
_entity_poly.pdbx_strand_id
1 'polypeptide(L)'
;MTIKADAQNIVNHLPDDASWEDLVKELYRQKKITLGLTDLEVVQNELSDADLNTIIARLKSSNSRPDDMRNTKTYTPGNAVTLGMIAGVIAILFSLVFPPISWVAAAVAITAGSFGVIRQEEKSWVPVLLALISLVPVINILT
;
A
#
# COMPACT_ATOMS: atom_id res chain seq x y z
N MET A 1 5.72 14.15 -16.82
CA MET A 1 5.95 14.25 -15.36
C MET A 1 6.38 12.90 -14.84
N THR A 2 7.17 12.82 -13.78
CA THR A 2 7.61 11.53 -13.22
C THR A 2 6.55 10.99 -12.28
N ILE A 3 6.41 9.66 -12.21
CA ILE A 3 5.48 8.97 -11.30
C ILE A 3 5.69 9.43 -9.84
N LYS A 4 6.93 9.74 -9.47
CA LYS A 4 7.30 10.25 -8.15
C LYS A 4 6.72 11.64 -7.86
N ALA A 5 6.75 12.55 -8.84
CA ALA A 5 6.19 13.90 -8.68
C ALA A 5 4.66 13.85 -8.55
N ASP A 6 4.00 12.99 -9.32
CA ASP A 6 2.55 12.79 -9.27
C ASP A 6 2.12 12.22 -7.91
N ALA A 7 2.81 11.20 -7.40
CA ALA A 7 2.51 10.59 -6.11
C ALA A 7 2.69 11.58 -4.95
N GLN A 8 3.74 12.42 -5.03
CA GLN A 8 3.98 13.45 -4.03
C GLN A 8 2.90 14.53 -4.05
N ASN A 9 2.39 14.88 -5.24
CA ASN A 9 1.30 15.82 -5.38
C ASN A 9 0.00 15.29 -4.75
N ILE A 10 -0.30 14.00 -4.93
CA ILE A 10 -1.46 13.32 -4.31
C ILE A 10 -1.36 13.37 -2.79
N VAL A 11 -0.20 13.00 -2.24
CA VAL A 11 0.01 12.98 -0.78
C VAL A 11 -0.05 14.39 -0.19
N ASN A 12 0.44 15.41 -0.88
CA ASN A 12 0.41 16.79 -0.39
C ASN A 12 -0.99 17.41 -0.31
N HIS A 13 -1.99 16.82 -0.99
CA HIS A 13 -3.38 17.28 -0.92
C HIS A 13 -4.19 16.57 0.16
N LEU A 14 -3.60 15.57 0.84
CA LEU A 14 -4.25 14.87 1.93
C LEU A 14 -4.06 15.63 3.25
N PRO A 15 -5.06 15.60 4.15
CA PRO A 15 -4.92 16.16 5.49
C PRO A 15 -3.85 15.41 6.31
N ASP A 16 -3.28 16.07 7.32
CA ASP A 16 -2.19 15.50 8.13
C ASP A 16 -2.59 14.24 8.92
N ASP A 17 -3.90 14.03 9.14
CA ASP A 17 -4.50 12.86 9.78
C ASP A 17 -5.17 11.89 8.78
N ALA A 18 -4.87 12.03 7.49
CA ALA A 18 -5.49 11.24 6.42
C ALA A 18 -5.36 9.72 6.64
N SER A 19 -6.49 9.05 6.48
CA SER A 19 -6.57 7.60 6.52
C SER A 19 -6.23 6.97 5.16
N TRP A 20 -6.06 5.66 5.14
CA TRP A 20 -5.92 4.90 3.89
C TRP A 20 -7.10 5.11 2.94
N GLU A 21 -8.32 5.28 3.47
CA GLU A 21 -9.50 5.52 2.65
C GLU A 21 -9.42 6.88 1.93
N ASP A 22 -8.82 7.89 2.57
CA ASP A 22 -8.67 9.24 1.99
C ASP A 22 -7.64 9.25 0.86
N LEU A 23 -6.54 8.51 1.01
CA LEU A 23 -5.57 8.29 -0.07
C LEU A 23 -6.24 7.58 -1.27
N VAL A 24 -7.05 6.56 -1.02
CA VAL A 24 -7.76 5.84 -2.09
C VAL A 24 -8.79 6.75 -2.78
N LYS A 25 -9.53 7.56 -2.03
CA LYS A 25 -10.44 8.57 -2.58
C LYS A 25 -9.71 9.53 -3.52
N GLU A 26 -8.55 10.02 -3.10
CA GLU A 26 -7.77 10.96 -3.90
C GLU A 26 -7.19 10.31 -5.17
N LEU A 27 -6.80 9.04 -5.10
CA LEU A 27 -6.38 8.26 -6.27
C LEU A 27 -7.52 8.05 -7.29
N TYR A 28 -8.75 7.87 -6.82
CA TYR A 28 -9.94 7.83 -7.68
C TYR A 28 -10.30 9.21 -8.22
N ARG A 29 -10.24 10.26 -7.40
CA ARG A 29 -10.48 11.66 -7.79
C ARG A 29 -9.58 12.09 -8.94
N GLN A 30 -8.29 11.74 -8.85
CA GLN A 30 -7.30 12.01 -9.89
C GLN A 30 -7.27 10.95 -11.00
N LYS A 31 -8.20 9.99 -10.98
CA LYS A 31 -8.34 8.89 -11.95
C LYS A 31 -7.05 8.09 -12.18
N LYS A 32 -6.18 8.02 -11.18
CA LYS A 32 -4.99 7.16 -11.20
C LYS A 32 -5.39 5.69 -11.05
N ILE A 33 -6.56 5.43 -10.46
CA ILE A 33 -7.20 4.12 -10.39
C ILE A 33 -8.52 4.19 -11.17
N THR A 34 -8.68 3.32 -12.17
CA THR A 34 -9.92 3.16 -12.94
C THR A 34 -10.68 1.88 -12.62
N LEU A 35 -10.08 1.00 -11.81
CA LEU A 35 -10.66 -0.27 -11.43
C LEU A 35 -11.95 -0.03 -10.62
N GLY A 36 -13.08 -0.54 -11.12
CA GLY A 36 -14.39 -0.41 -10.45
C GLY A 36 -15.17 0.87 -10.76
N LEU A 37 -14.61 1.77 -11.57
CA LEU A 37 -15.36 2.86 -12.19
C LEU A 37 -16.23 2.30 -13.34
N THR A 38 -17.41 2.88 -13.52
CA THR A 38 -18.26 2.68 -14.70
C THR A 38 -17.76 3.53 -15.87
N ASP A 39 -18.15 3.18 -17.09
CA ASP A 39 -17.77 3.93 -18.30
C ASP A 39 -18.15 5.41 -18.22
N LEU A 40 -19.25 5.73 -17.53
CA LEU A 40 -19.67 7.11 -17.26
C LEU A 40 -18.70 7.82 -16.29
N GLU A 41 -18.37 7.18 -15.17
CA GLU A 41 -17.44 7.71 -14.15
C GLU A 41 -16.00 7.86 -14.71
N VAL A 42 -15.60 7.03 -15.69
CA VAL A 42 -14.31 7.15 -16.39
C VAL A 42 -14.26 8.37 -17.30
N VAL A 43 -15.36 8.69 -17.99
CA VAL A 43 -15.42 9.80 -18.96
C VAL A 43 -15.71 11.16 -18.29
N GLN A 44 -16.32 11.16 -17.10
CA GLN A 44 -16.71 12.37 -16.38
C GLN A 44 -15.51 13.20 -15.92
N ASN A 45 -15.42 14.50 -16.25
CA ASN A 45 -14.20 15.28 -16.00
C ASN A 45 -13.76 15.34 -14.52
N GLU A 46 -14.71 15.39 -13.59
CA GLU A 46 -14.47 15.42 -12.14
C GLU A 46 -15.43 14.47 -11.43
N LEU A 47 -14.94 13.77 -10.41
CA LEU A 47 -15.74 12.93 -9.52
C LEU A 47 -15.99 13.71 -8.23
N SER A 48 -17.27 13.87 -7.85
CA SER A 48 -17.62 14.51 -6.58
C SER A 48 -17.38 13.57 -5.40
N ASP A 49 -17.33 14.11 -4.18
CA ASP A 49 -17.22 13.29 -2.96
C ASP A 49 -18.35 12.27 -2.80
N ALA A 50 -19.56 12.61 -3.28
CA ALA A 50 -20.68 11.69 -3.29
C ALA A 50 -20.46 10.51 -4.25
N ASP A 51 -19.88 10.79 -5.43
CA ASP A 51 -19.54 9.76 -6.42
C ASP A 51 -18.44 8.84 -5.87
N LEU A 52 -17.39 9.42 -5.27
CA LEU A 52 -16.28 8.67 -4.67
C LEU A 52 -16.76 7.75 -3.54
N ASN A 53 -17.62 8.25 -2.66
CA ASN A 53 -18.20 7.43 -1.60
C ASN A 53 -19.09 6.31 -2.17
N THR A 54 -19.80 6.55 -3.26
CA THR A 54 -20.62 5.54 -3.95
C THR A 54 -19.76 4.46 -4.61
N ILE A 55 -18.66 4.86 -5.27
CA ILE A 55 -17.68 3.94 -5.86
C ILE A 55 -17.07 3.05 -4.77
N ILE A 56 -16.64 3.64 -3.65
CA ILE A 56 -16.07 2.90 -2.53
C ILE A 56 -17.09 1.97 -1.90
N ALA A 57 -18.33 2.43 -1.70
CA ALA A 57 -19.41 1.59 -1.18
C ALA A 57 -19.70 0.40 -2.11
N ARG A 58 -19.69 0.61 -3.43
CA ARG A 58 -19.86 -0.43 -4.45
C ARG A 58 -18.70 -1.43 -4.46
N LEU A 59 -17.47 -0.96 -4.28
CA LEU A 59 -16.29 -1.80 -4.14
C LEU A 59 -16.35 -2.64 -2.86
N LYS A 60 -16.80 -2.05 -1.75
CA LYS A 60 -17.03 -2.78 -0.48
C LYS A 60 -18.18 -3.79 -0.62
N SER A 61 -19.26 -3.46 -1.33
CA SER A 61 -20.48 -4.29 -1.41
C SER A 61 -20.47 -5.39 -2.47
N SER A 62 -19.57 -5.34 -3.46
CA SER A 62 -19.43 -6.36 -4.50
C SER A 62 -18.84 -7.68 -3.95
N ASN A 63 -19.59 -8.37 -3.08
CA ASN A 63 -19.15 -9.44 -2.19
C ASN A 63 -19.47 -10.86 -2.70
N SER A 64 -19.47 -11.13 -4.01
CA SER A 64 -19.91 -12.42 -4.54
C SER A 64 -18.77 -13.40 -4.88
N ARG A 65 -17.61 -13.31 -4.21
CA ARG A 65 -16.57 -14.34 -4.35
C ARG A 65 -16.22 -14.91 -2.97
N PRO A 66 -16.02 -16.24 -2.88
CA PRO A 66 -15.58 -16.87 -1.65
C PRO A 66 -14.31 -16.20 -1.16
N ASP A 67 -14.08 -16.23 0.15
CA ASP A 67 -12.98 -15.57 0.85
C ASP A 67 -11.64 -16.13 0.38
N ASP A 68 -11.23 -15.66 -0.79
CA ASP A 68 -9.98 -15.97 -1.46
C ASP A 68 -8.87 -15.24 -0.70
N MET A 69 -7.73 -15.87 -0.51
CA MET A 69 -6.54 -15.26 0.11
C MET A 69 -6.05 -13.99 -0.62
N ARG A 70 -6.57 -13.74 -1.83
CA ARG A 70 -6.41 -12.51 -2.63
C ARG A 70 -7.42 -11.40 -2.31
N ASN A 71 -8.43 -11.67 -1.48
CA ASN A 71 -9.43 -10.72 -1.07
C ASN A 71 -8.84 -9.79 0.01
N THR A 72 -8.49 -8.58 -0.39
CA THR A 72 -7.99 -7.52 0.51
C THR A 72 -9.10 -6.53 0.92
N LYS A 73 -10.38 -6.83 0.66
CA LYS A 73 -11.50 -5.91 0.92
C LYS A 73 -11.68 -5.51 2.38
N THR A 74 -11.33 -6.39 3.32
CA THR A 74 -11.40 -6.15 4.77
C THR A 74 -10.03 -5.82 5.38
N TYR A 75 -8.97 -5.79 4.57
CA TYR A 75 -7.62 -5.58 5.07
C TYR A 75 -7.41 -4.12 5.47
N THR A 76 -7.44 -3.87 6.78
CA THR A 76 -7.24 -2.56 7.40
C THR A 76 -6.07 -2.66 8.41
N PRO A 77 -4.83 -2.81 7.92
CA PRO A 77 -3.67 -2.92 8.80
C PRO A 77 -3.47 -1.62 9.59
N GLY A 78 -2.97 -1.76 10.81
CA GLY A 78 -2.53 -0.61 11.59
C GLY A 78 -1.33 0.08 10.94
N ASN A 79 -1.07 1.32 11.34
CA ASN A 79 -0.03 2.16 10.76
C ASN A 79 1.37 1.50 10.80
N ALA A 80 1.65 0.72 11.85
CA ALA A 80 2.89 -0.03 11.99
C ALA A 80 3.04 -1.13 10.93
N VAL A 81 1.99 -1.91 10.66
CA VAL A 81 2.03 -2.97 9.64
C VAL A 81 2.10 -2.38 8.24
N THR A 82 1.41 -1.27 7.99
CA THR A 82 1.50 -0.53 6.72
C THR A 82 2.91 -0.03 6.46
N LEU A 83 3.54 0.61 7.46
CA LEU A 83 4.93 1.05 7.37
C LEU A 83 5.88 -0.12 7.12
N GLY A 84 5.66 -1.24 7.82
CA GLY A 84 6.43 -2.46 7.65
C GLY A 84 6.31 -3.02 6.22
N MET A 85 5.11 -3.04 5.64
CA MET A 85 4.91 -3.55 4.28
C MET A 85 5.60 -2.69 3.24
N ILE A 86 5.44 -1.36 3.33
CA ILE A 86 6.11 -0.42 2.41
C ILE A 86 7.62 -0.59 2.50
N ALA A 87 8.15 -0.65 3.73
CA ALA A 87 9.56 -0.88 3.96
C ALA A 87 10.04 -2.24 3.42
N GLY A 88 9.26 -3.31 3.57
CA GLY A 88 9.59 -4.63 3.04
C GLY A 88 9.62 -4.68 1.52
N VAL A 89 8.69 -4.00 0.85
CA VAL A 89 8.67 -3.89 -0.62
C VAL A 89 9.87 -3.08 -1.11
N ILE A 90 10.19 -1.96 -0.47
CA ILE A 90 11.39 -1.17 -0.78
C ILE A 90 12.65 -2.02 -0.56
N ALA A 91 12.71 -2.77 0.53
CA ALA A 91 13.86 -3.62 0.84
C ALA A 91 14.11 -4.63 -0.28
N ILE A 92 13.09 -5.33 -0.76
CA ILE A 92 13.21 -6.29 -1.87
C ILE A 92 13.60 -5.60 -3.18
N LEU A 93 12.89 -4.54 -3.57
CA LEU A 93 13.13 -3.87 -4.86
C LEU A 93 14.54 -3.31 -4.97
N PHE A 94 15.08 -2.81 -3.86
CA PHE A 94 16.42 -2.20 -3.83
C PHE A 94 17.53 -3.18 -3.40
N SER A 95 17.20 -4.41 -3.02
CA SER A 95 18.19 -5.41 -2.57
C SER A 95 19.30 -5.69 -3.59
N LEU A 96 18.98 -5.63 -4.88
CA LEU A 96 19.92 -5.90 -5.99
C LEU A 96 20.52 -4.64 -6.60
N VAL A 97 19.84 -3.49 -6.49
CA VAL A 97 20.21 -2.26 -7.23
C VAL A 97 20.91 -1.23 -6.32
N PHE A 98 20.48 -1.11 -5.06
CA PHE A 98 21.07 -0.19 -4.09
C PHE A 98 21.07 -0.81 -2.68
N PRO A 99 22.11 -1.62 -2.35
CA PRO A 99 22.17 -2.37 -1.10
C PRO A 99 21.97 -1.54 0.18
N PRO A 100 22.53 -0.32 0.34
CA PRO A 100 22.36 0.46 1.57
C PRO A 100 20.91 0.87 1.86
N ILE A 101 20.12 1.16 0.82
CA ILE A 101 18.70 1.50 0.96
C ILE A 101 17.91 0.28 1.42
N SER A 102 18.25 -0.89 0.86
CA SER A 102 17.64 -2.16 1.23
C SER A 102 17.86 -2.50 2.72
N TRP A 103 19.06 -2.23 3.26
CA TRP A 103 19.37 -2.51 4.66
C TRP A 103 18.53 -1.68 5.64
N VAL A 104 18.41 -0.38 5.39
CA VAL A 104 17.59 0.52 6.22
C VAL A 104 16.12 0.12 6.13
N ALA A 105 15.64 -0.17 4.92
CA ALA A 105 14.25 -0.59 4.70
C ALA A 105 13.95 -1.96 5.35
N ALA A 106 14.87 -2.92 5.29
CA ALA A 106 14.74 -4.22 5.94
C ALA A 106 14.65 -4.09 7.47
N ALA A 107 15.49 -3.23 8.08
CA ALA A 107 15.43 -2.97 9.51
C ALA A 107 14.06 -2.41 9.94
N VAL A 108 13.56 -1.41 9.21
CA VAL A 108 12.23 -0.81 9.47
C VAL A 108 11.12 -1.84 9.30
N ALA A 109 11.19 -2.67 8.25
CA ALA A 109 10.22 -3.73 7.98
C ALA A 109 10.18 -4.79 9.10
N ILE A 110 11.35 -5.18 9.62
CA ILE A 110 11.46 -6.12 10.74
C ILE A 110 10.87 -5.49 12.01
N THR A 111 11.25 -4.26 12.37
CA THR A 111 10.78 -3.63 13.61
C THR A 111 9.28 -3.38 13.59
N ALA A 112 8.76 -2.85 12.47
CA ALA A 112 7.36 -2.49 12.36
C ALA A 112 6.47 -3.71 12.17
N GLY A 113 6.93 -4.72 11.40
CA GLY A 113 6.26 -6.01 11.28
C GLY A 113 6.21 -6.77 12.61
N SER A 114 7.32 -6.80 13.37
CA SER A 114 7.36 -7.45 14.69
C SER A 114 6.40 -6.77 15.68
N PHE A 115 6.32 -5.44 15.65
CA PHE A 115 5.38 -4.70 16.48
C PHE A 115 3.92 -4.97 16.11
N GLY A 116 3.62 -5.12 14.82
CA GLY A 116 2.31 -5.55 14.33
C GLY A 116 1.94 -6.99 14.76
N VAL A 117 2.92 -7.90 14.79
CA VAL A 117 2.73 -9.28 15.26
C VAL A 117 2.37 -9.30 16.74
N ILE A 118 3.06 -8.49 17.56
CA ILE A 118 2.76 -8.36 18.99
C ILE A 118 1.35 -7.81 19.22
N ARG A 119 0.87 -6.93 18.33
CA ARG A 119 -0.49 -6.35 18.38
C ARG A 119 -1.57 -7.23 17.77
N GLN A 120 -1.23 -8.45 17.34
CA GLN A 120 -2.13 -9.36 16.62
C GLN A 120 -2.79 -8.72 15.38
N GLU A 121 -2.09 -7.78 14.74
CA GLU A 121 -2.58 -7.17 13.51
C GLU A 121 -2.50 -8.18 12.36
N GLU A 122 -3.55 -8.25 11.54
CA GLU A 122 -3.63 -9.20 10.45
C GLU A 122 -2.45 -9.05 9.48
N LYS A 123 -1.86 -10.18 9.08
CA LYS A 123 -0.80 -10.27 8.06
C LYS A 123 0.47 -9.45 8.39
N SER A 124 0.65 -9.07 9.66
CA SER A 124 1.85 -8.39 10.18
C SER A 124 3.16 -9.15 10.01
N TRP A 125 3.09 -10.47 9.82
CA TRP A 125 4.24 -11.34 9.53
C TRP A 125 4.80 -11.18 8.11
N VAL A 126 4.01 -10.64 7.17
CA VAL A 126 4.42 -10.47 5.76
C VAL A 126 5.59 -9.49 5.60
N PRO A 127 5.57 -8.26 6.18
CA PRO A 127 6.72 -7.36 6.22
C PRO A 127 8.04 -8.02 6.65
N VAL A 128 7.99 -8.86 7.69
CA VAL A 128 9.17 -9.52 8.25
C VAL A 128 9.75 -10.53 7.27
N LEU A 129 8.89 -11.31 6.60
CA LEU A 129 9.32 -12.24 5.54
C LEU A 129 9.92 -11.51 4.35
N LEU A 130 9.31 -10.41 3.90
CA LEU A 130 9.85 -9.64 2.79
C LEU A 130 11.24 -9.08 3.12
N ALA A 131 11.43 -8.60 4.35
CA ALA A 131 12.73 -8.16 4.83
C ALA A 131 13.76 -9.31 4.84
N LEU A 132 13.39 -10.49 5.33
CA LEU A 132 14.28 -11.66 5.34
C LEU A 132 14.69 -12.09 3.93
N ILE A 133 13.76 -12.12 2.99
CA ILE A 133 14.04 -12.45 1.58
C ILE A 133 14.97 -11.41 0.95
N SER A 134 14.78 -10.13 1.29
CA SER A 134 15.62 -9.04 0.79
C SER A 134 17.09 -9.09 1.24
N LEU A 135 17.40 -9.85 2.30
CA LEU A 135 18.77 -10.04 2.79
C LEU A 135 19.54 -11.12 2.01
N VAL A 136 18.86 -11.97 1.22
CA VAL A 136 19.52 -13.06 0.46
C VAL A 136 20.58 -12.52 -0.53
N PRO A 137 20.30 -11.48 -1.33
CA PRO A 137 21.32 -10.89 -2.21
C PRO A 137 22.47 -10.24 -1.43
N VAL A 138 22.18 -9.70 -0.24
CA VAL A 138 23.17 -9.02 0.62
C VAL A 138 24.20 -10.02 1.16
N ILE A 139 23.75 -11.21 1.59
CA ILE A 139 24.64 -12.27 2.08
C ILE A 139 25.63 -12.68 0.98
N ASN A 140 25.15 -12.87 -0.26
CA ASN A 140 26.01 -13.23 -1.41
C ASN A 140 27.04 -12.14 -1.80
N ILE A 141 26.84 -10.88 -1.39
CA ILE A 141 27.81 -9.79 -1.63
C ILE A 141 28.88 -9.75 -0.53
N LEU A 142 28.56 -10.21 0.68
CA LEU A 142 29.42 -10.16 1.86
C LEU A 142 30.22 -11.45 2.12
N THR A 143 29.85 -12.57 1.50
CA THR A 143 30.59 -13.85 1.49
C THR A 143 31.43 -14.00 0.24
#